data_AF-A0A226N5D6-F1
#
_entry.id   AF-A0A226N5D6-F1
#
_cell.length_a   1.000
_cell.length_b   1.000
_cell.length_c   1.000
_cell.angle_alpha   90.00
_cell.angle_beta   90.00
_cell.angle_gamma   90.00
#
_symmetry.space_group_name_H-M   'P 1'
#
loop_
_entity.id
_entity.type
_entity.pdbx_description
1 polymer ?
#
loop_
_entity_poly.entity_id
_entity_poly.type
_entity_poly.pdbx_seq_one_letter_code
_entity_poly.pdbx_strand_id
1 'polypeptide(L)'
;MLPATFKLCAAISYQHLRSVTGLRRQAAVAISQELSKLSSSTGPSVWINQVRRRSSLLSSRLEEKPYSELEMSYIKQGEEALQKSLSILGDQEGWKTETVVVDNGDRVLSKVLPDVGKVFRLEVVVDQPLDAVYSELVDNMEQMGDWNPSVKEVKILQKIGKDTLITHETAAAAPGNVVGPRDFVSVRCSRRRGSTCVLAGMSTTHGAMPEQQGFVRAENGPTCMVLRPLPGSPSQTKLTWLLSIDLKGWLPKAIINQVLSQTQVDFARHLRQRMARAARSALRGGSSEDLSLGSSATTQLCPVLIAQAGSSWHY
;
A
#
# COMPACT_ATOMS: atom_id res chain seq x y z
N MET A 1 56.01 2.05 -24.13
CA MET A 1 54.70 2.37 -24.74
C MET A 1 53.85 1.10 -24.70
N LEU A 2 52.59 1.25 -24.29
CA LEU A 2 51.63 0.23 -23.80
C LEU A 2 51.92 -1.25 -24.18
N PRO A 3 52.11 -2.17 -23.19
CA PRO A 3 52.52 -3.55 -23.46
C PRO A 3 51.45 -4.39 -24.16
N ALA A 4 51.93 -5.29 -25.02
CA ALA A 4 51.18 -6.21 -25.89
C ALA A 4 50.42 -7.34 -25.14
N THR A 5 49.87 -7.09 -23.96
CA THR A 5 49.16 -8.08 -23.14
C THR A 5 47.64 -8.08 -23.32
N PHE A 6 47.06 -7.06 -23.98
CA PHE A 6 45.60 -6.98 -24.12
C PHE A 6 45.00 -7.64 -25.37
N LYS A 7 45.83 -8.01 -26.36
CA LYS A 7 45.36 -8.72 -27.58
C LYS A 7 45.45 -10.25 -27.50
N LEU A 8 46.07 -10.81 -26.46
CA LEU A 8 46.22 -12.28 -26.31
C LEU A 8 45.07 -12.95 -25.55
N CYS A 9 44.34 -12.25 -24.67
CA CYS A 9 43.23 -12.87 -23.92
C CYS A 9 41.95 -13.11 -24.75
N ALA A 10 41.78 -12.44 -25.88
CA ALA A 10 40.62 -12.64 -26.76
C ALA A 10 40.81 -13.78 -27.79
N ALA A 11 42.06 -14.15 -28.10
CA ALA A 11 42.36 -15.19 -29.10
C ALA A 11 42.39 -16.62 -28.51
N ILE A 12 42.72 -16.76 -27.22
CA ILE A 12 42.82 -18.10 -26.58
C ILE A 12 41.41 -18.65 -26.23
N SER A 13 40.44 -17.77 -25.97
CA SER A 13 39.06 -18.20 -25.67
C SER A 13 38.28 -18.71 -26.89
N TYR A 14 38.68 -18.35 -28.11
CA TYR A 14 38.02 -18.84 -29.34
C TYR A 14 38.63 -20.13 -29.91
N GLN A 15 39.89 -20.45 -29.56
CA GLN A 15 40.55 -21.67 -30.07
C GLN A 15 40.30 -22.90 -29.19
N HIS A 16 39.91 -22.73 -27.92
CA HIS A 16 39.54 -23.85 -27.03
C HIS A 16 38.09 -24.33 -27.16
N LEU A 17 37.23 -23.61 -27.89
CA LEU A 17 35.84 -24.03 -28.14
C LEU A 17 35.70 -25.03 -29.29
N ARG A 18 36.79 -25.35 -30.00
CA ARG A 18 36.79 -26.33 -31.12
C ARG A 18 37.35 -27.72 -30.79
N SER A 19 37.89 -27.98 -29.60
CA SER A 19 38.38 -29.32 -29.23
C SER A 19 37.57 -30.07 -28.17
N VAL A 20 36.40 -29.56 -27.75
CA VAL A 20 35.60 -30.15 -26.65
C VAL A 20 34.66 -31.28 -27.12
N THR A 21 34.57 -31.56 -28.42
CA THR A 21 33.73 -32.65 -28.95
C THR A 21 34.28 -34.03 -28.61
N GLY A 22 35.61 -34.19 -28.54
CA GLY A 22 36.28 -35.44 -28.15
C GLY A 22 36.09 -35.79 -26.68
N LEU A 23 36.30 -34.82 -25.78
CA LEU A 23 36.10 -34.98 -24.33
C LEU A 23 34.64 -35.24 -23.97
N ARG A 24 33.68 -34.59 -24.64
CA ARG A 24 32.25 -34.84 -24.41
C ARG A 24 31.82 -36.25 -24.82
N ARG A 25 32.36 -36.78 -25.93
CA ARG A 25 32.10 -38.18 -26.33
C ARG A 25 32.74 -39.17 -25.38
N GLN A 26 33.99 -38.96 -24.96
CA GLN A 26 34.64 -39.86 -23.99
C GLN A 26 33.96 -39.83 -22.62
N ALA A 27 33.54 -38.65 -22.13
CA ALA A 27 32.78 -38.53 -20.89
C ALA A 27 31.39 -39.18 -21.02
N ALA A 28 30.68 -38.98 -22.12
CA ALA A 28 29.38 -39.62 -22.37
C ALA A 28 29.49 -41.15 -22.48
N VAL A 29 30.55 -41.67 -23.12
CA VAL A 29 30.81 -43.11 -23.22
C VAL A 29 31.21 -43.68 -21.86
N ALA A 30 32.04 -42.99 -21.08
CA ALA A 30 32.41 -43.43 -19.72
C ALA A 30 31.19 -43.45 -18.78
N ILE A 31 30.33 -42.43 -18.86
CA ILE A 31 29.06 -42.40 -18.11
C ILE A 31 28.13 -43.51 -18.57
N SER A 32 28.01 -43.75 -19.88
CA SER A 32 27.17 -44.84 -20.41
C SER A 32 27.70 -46.22 -20.04
N GLN A 33 29.02 -46.40 -19.99
CA GLN A 33 29.65 -47.65 -19.57
C GLN A 33 29.44 -47.88 -18.07
N GLU A 34 29.58 -46.87 -17.22
CA GLU A 34 29.27 -46.98 -15.79
C GLU A 34 27.78 -47.22 -15.53
N LEU A 35 26.88 -46.56 -16.27
CA LEU A 35 25.44 -46.84 -16.21
C LEU A 35 25.10 -48.27 -16.65
N SER A 36 25.80 -48.80 -17.66
CA SER A 36 25.60 -50.19 -18.11
C SER A 36 26.10 -51.22 -17.08
N LYS A 37 27.22 -50.96 -16.39
CA LYS A 37 27.73 -51.78 -15.29
C LYS A 37 26.81 -51.75 -14.06
N LEU A 38 26.15 -50.63 -13.82
CA LEU A 38 25.16 -50.47 -12.74
C LEU A 38 23.79 -51.08 -13.11
N SER A 39 23.52 -51.36 -14.39
CA SER A 39 22.29 -52.03 -14.82
C SER A 39 22.31 -53.56 -14.62
N SER A 40 23.48 -54.14 -14.39
CA SER A 40 23.65 -55.58 -14.16
C SER A 40 23.51 -56.02 -12.70
N SER A 41 23.24 -55.12 -11.75
CA SER A 41 22.96 -55.51 -10.37
C SER A 41 21.82 -54.67 -9.76
N THR A 42 20.77 -55.38 -9.35
CA THR A 42 19.64 -54.93 -8.50
C THR A 42 18.64 -53.94 -9.12
N GLY A 43 17.52 -54.49 -9.61
CA GLY A 43 16.14 -53.99 -9.48
C GLY A 43 15.84 -52.50 -9.76
N PRO A 44 15.00 -52.16 -10.77
CA PRO A 44 14.63 -50.77 -11.13
C PRO A 44 14.05 -49.91 -9.99
N SER A 45 13.57 -50.53 -8.91
CA SER A 45 12.85 -49.86 -7.82
C SER A 45 13.74 -49.08 -6.84
N VAL A 46 15.01 -49.45 -6.68
CA VAL A 46 15.89 -48.82 -5.67
C VAL A 46 16.44 -47.49 -6.18
N TRP A 47 16.87 -47.42 -7.44
CA TRP A 47 17.40 -46.20 -8.04
C TRP A 47 16.32 -45.11 -8.19
N ILE A 48 15.09 -45.47 -8.59
CA ILE A 48 13.97 -44.52 -8.68
C ILE A 48 13.68 -43.90 -7.30
N ASN A 49 13.74 -44.69 -6.23
CA ASN A 49 13.58 -44.18 -4.87
C ASN A 49 14.76 -43.30 -4.41
N GLN A 50 15.98 -43.59 -4.84
CA GLN A 50 17.17 -42.81 -4.50
C GLN A 50 17.24 -41.47 -5.25
N VAL A 51 16.87 -41.45 -6.53
CA VAL A 51 16.75 -40.21 -7.31
C VAL A 51 15.61 -39.35 -6.75
N ARG A 52 14.45 -39.95 -6.44
CA ARG A 52 13.31 -39.24 -5.81
C ARG A 52 13.65 -38.68 -4.43
N ARG A 53 14.45 -39.38 -3.61
CA ARG A 53 14.95 -38.86 -2.32
C ARG A 53 16.03 -37.79 -2.46
N ARG A 54 16.83 -37.81 -3.53
CA ARG A 54 17.83 -36.76 -3.78
C ARG A 54 17.22 -35.49 -4.37
N SER A 55 16.18 -35.59 -5.19
CA SER A 55 15.41 -34.43 -5.63
C SER A 55 14.58 -33.82 -4.50
N SER A 56 14.12 -34.59 -3.50
CA SER A 56 13.45 -34.03 -2.32
C SER A 56 14.39 -33.28 -1.36
N LEU A 57 15.70 -33.57 -1.37
CA LEU A 57 16.70 -32.88 -0.53
C LEU A 57 17.33 -31.66 -1.23
N LEU A 58 17.36 -31.62 -2.56
CA LEU A 58 17.71 -30.42 -3.34
C LEU A 58 16.52 -29.47 -3.54
N SER A 59 15.29 -29.96 -3.34
CA SER A 59 14.08 -29.15 -3.21
C SER A 59 13.89 -28.69 -1.75
N SER A 60 14.97 -28.51 -1.00
CA SER A 60 14.98 -27.61 0.15
C SER A 60 14.76 -26.19 -0.39
N ARG A 61 13.48 -25.84 -0.57
CA ARG A 61 12.94 -24.49 -0.74
C ARG A 61 14.02 -23.41 -0.77
N LEU A 62 14.52 -23.11 -1.97
CA LEU A 62 14.66 -21.69 -2.28
C LEU A 62 13.23 -21.17 -2.23
N GLU A 63 12.80 -20.72 -1.04
CA GLU A 63 11.67 -19.80 -0.97
C GLU A 63 12.15 -18.62 -1.80
N GLU A 64 11.76 -18.59 -3.07
CA GLU A 64 11.78 -17.37 -3.86
C GLU A 64 10.99 -16.38 -3.02
N LYS A 65 11.69 -15.49 -2.32
CA LYS A 65 11.04 -14.40 -1.61
C LYS A 65 10.24 -13.69 -2.70
N PRO A 66 8.90 -13.60 -2.57
CA PRO A 66 8.05 -13.04 -3.62
C PRO A 66 8.38 -11.58 -3.93
N TYR A 67 9.23 -10.95 -3.10
CA TYR A 67 9.65 -9.57 -3.18
C TYR A 67 11.18 -9.49 -3.05
N SER A 68 11.76 -8.54 -3.77
CA SER A 68 13.17 -8.16 -3.64
C SER A 68 13.50 -7.68 -2.22
N GLU A 69 14.79 -7.63 -1.87
CA GLU A 69 15.22 -7.13 -0.55
C GLU A 69 14.76 -5.68 -0.30
N LEU A 70 14.76 -4.84 -1.35
CA LEU A 70 14.28 -3.47 -1.27
C LEU A 70 12.77 -3.43 -1.00
N GLU A 71 11.98 -4.24 -1.72
CA GLU A 71 10.54 -4.32 -1.50
C GLU A 71 10.19 -4.86 -0.11
N MET A 72 10.93 -5.86 0.38
CA MET A 72 10.79 -6.35 1.75
C MET A 72 11.10 -5.27 2.79
N SER A 73 12.06 -4.38 2.52
CA SER A 73 12.33 -3.22 3.38
C SER A 73 11.14 -2.26 3.43
N TYR A 74 10.51 -1.96 2.29
CA TYR A 74 9.31 -1.12 2.26
C TYR A 74 8.13 -1.76 3.01
N ILE A 75 7.89 -3.06 2.81
CA ILE A 75 6.83 -3.79 3.53
C ILE A 75 7.06 -3.67 5.04
N LYS A 76 8.29 -3.90 5.51
CA LYS A 76 8.65 -3.79 6.93
C LYS A 76 8.43 -2.38 7.47
N GLN A 77 8.81 -1.33 6.73
CA GLN A 77 8.57 0.05 7.12
C GLN A 77 7.06 0.36 7.22
N GLY A 78 6.25 -0.14 6.28
CA GLY A 78 4.80 0.00 6.33
C GLY A 78 4.17 -0.67 7.55
N GLU A 79 4.65 -1.86 7.93
CA GLU A 79 4.21 -2.57 9.13
C GLU A 79 4.66 -1.89 10.42
N GLU A 80 5.89 -1.38 10.44
CA GLU A 80 6.41 -0.60 11.56
C GLU A 80 5.59 0.69 11.76
N ALA A 81 5.22 1.37 10.68
CA ALA A 81 4.39 2.57 10.72
C ALA A 81 3.05 2.24 11.36
N LEU A 82 2.42 1.16 10.91
CA LEU A 82 1.13 0.68 11.41
C LEU A 82 1.20 0.34 12.91
N GLN A 83 2.22 -0.40 13.34
CA GLN A 83 2.37 -0.78 14.75
C GLN A 83 2.61 0.44 15.63
N LYS A 84 3.54 1.32 15.25
CA LYS A 84 3.87 2.52 16.02
C LYS A 84 2.69 3.48 16.10
N SER A 85 2.01 3.75 14.99
CA SER A 85 0.89 4.68 14.94
C SER A 85 -0.31 4.17 15.75
N LEU A 86 -0.62 2.87 15.69
CA LEU A 86 -1.68 2.26 16.49
C LEU A 86 -1.33 2.22 17.98
N SER A 87 -0.06 2.01 18.33
CA SER A 87 0.42 2.10 19.72
C SER A 87 0.19 3.50 20.29
N ILE A 88 0.58 4.55 19.54
CA ILE A 88 0.36 5.95 19.92
C ILE A 88 -1.13 6.25 20.11
N LEU A 89 -1.98 5.77 19.21
CA LEU A 89 -3.43 5.95 19.31
C LEU A 89 -4.06 5.13 20.43
N GLY A 90 -3.45 4.02 20.84
CA GLY A 90 -3.93 3.16 21.93
C GLY A 90 -3.78 3.82 23.30
N ASP A 91 -2.71 4.58 23.49
CA ASP A 91 -2.48 5.37 24.70
C ASP A 91 -3.40 6.61 24.74
N GLN A 92 -4.44 6.55 25.58
CA GLN A 92 -5.43 7.62 25.73
C GLN A 92 -4.96 8.76 26.65
N GLU A 93 -3.84 8.62 27.35
CA GLU A 93 -3.40 9.60 28.34
C GLU A 93 -2.54 10.71 27.69
N GLY A 94 -2.55 11.91 28.28
CA GLY A 94 -1.65 13.00 27.89
C GLY A 94 -1.98 13.74 26.59
N TRP A 95 -3.13 13.46 25.96
CA TRP A 95 -3.62 14.24 24.82
C TRP A 95 -4.17 15.60 25.27
N LYS A 96 -3.72 16.67 24.62
CA LYS A 96 -4.17 18.06 24.84
C LYS A 96 -5.08 18.47 23.70
N THR A 97 -6.22 19.09 24.00
CA THR A 97 -7.12 19.64 22.97
C THR A 97 -6.50 20.89 22.35
N GLU A 98 -6.30 20.90 21.03
CA GLU A 98 -5.84 22.06 20.26
C GLU A 98 -7.03 22.82 19.67
N THR A 99 -8.04 22.10 19.19
CA THR A 99 -9.22 22.70 18.53
C THR A 99 -10.44 21.81 18.72
N VAL A 100 -11.60 22.44 18.96
CA VAL A 100 -12.91 21.83 18.87
C VAL A 100 -13.74 22.68 17.92
N VAL A 101 -14.22 22.09 16.83
CA VAL A 101 -15.08 22.80 15.87
C VAL A 101 -16.50 22.76 16.40
N VAL A 102 -17.04 23.94 16.73
CA VAL A 102 -18.31 24.09 17.45
C VAL A 102 -19.48 23.50 16.68
N ASP A 103 -19.50 23.64 15.35
CA ASP A 103 -20.66 23.31 14.53
C ASP A 103 -20.88 21.80 14.32
N ASN A 104 -19.80 21.01 14.29
CA ASN A 104 -19.85 19.60 13.90
C ASN A 104 -19.15 18.66 14.91
N GLY A 105 -18.55 19.22 15.96
CA GLY A 105 -17.89 18.45 17.02
C GLY A 105 -16.54 17.85 16.64
N ASP A 106 -15.90 18.27 15.53
CA ASP A 106 -14.55 17.82 15.20
C ASP A 106 -13.55 18.20 16.27
N ARG A 107 -12.61 17.30 16.55
CA ARG A 107 -11.58 17.53 17.57
C ARG A 107 -10.21 17.31 16.99
N VAL A 108 -9.33 18.27 17.21
CA VAL A 108 -7.89 18.12 17.02
C VAL A 108 -7.23 18.11 18.38
N LEU A 109 -6.51 17.04 18.67
CA LEU A 109 -5.70 16.89 19.87
C LEU A 109 -4.22 16.83 19.50
N SER A 110 -3.35 17.07 20.47
CA SER A 110 -1.92 16.89 20.32
C SER A 110 -1.29 16.18 21.51
N LYS A 111 -0.14 15.55 21.27
CA LYS A 111 0.68 14.91 22.30
C LYS A 111 2.15 15.05 21.93
N VAL A 112 3.02 15.25 22.92
CA VAL A 112 4.48 15.25 22.70
C VAL A 112 5.02 13.91 23.14
N LEU A 113 5.68 13.20 22.23
CA LEU A 113 6.28 11.89 22.45
C LEU A 113 7.81 12.04 22.50
N PRO A 114 8.52 11.28 23.37
CA PRO A 114 9.97 11.39 23.51
C PRO A 114 10.76 11.23 22.20
N ASP A 115 10.44 10.20 21.41
CA ASP A 115 11.23 9.84 20.21
C ASP A 115 10.65 10.37 18.88
N VAL A 116 9.42 10.91 18.91
CA VAL A 116 8.70 11.35 17.71
C VAL A 116 8.46 12.86 17.70
N GLY A 117 8.45 13.50 18.88
CA GLY A 117 8.07 14.90 19.01
C GLY A 117 6.56 15.09 19.07
N LYS A 118 6.08 16.27 18.65
CA LYS A 118 4.65 16.61 18.72
C LYS A 118 3.87 15.93 17.60
N VAL A 119 2.84 15.17 17.96
CA VAL A 119 1.89 14.54 17.05
C VAL A 119 0.51 15.15 17.23
N PHE A 120 -0.31 15.07 16.18
CA PHE A 120 -1.67 15.57 16.15
C PHE A 120 -2.65 14.43 15.88
N ARG A 121 -3.84 14.49 16.48
CA ARG A 121 -4.91 13.50 16.32
C ARG A 121 -6.21 14.20 15.99
N LEU A 122 -6.71 13.99 14.79
CA LEU A 122 -8.04 14.40 14.38
C LEU A 122 -9.05 13.30 14.70
N GLU A 123 -10.20 13.68 15.23
CA GLU A 123 -11.37 12.82 15.40
C GLU A 123 -12.57 13.45 14.71
N VAL A 124 -13.17 12.71 13.78
CA VAL A 124 -14.26 13.20 12.93
C VAL A 124 -15.23 12.07 12.62
N VAL A 125 -16.52 12.42 12.51
CA VAL A 125 -17.56 11.56 11.93
C VAL A 125 -17.91 12.05 10.53
N VAL A 126 -17.93 11.12 9.57
CA VAL A 126 -18.29 11.36 8.18
C VAL A 126 -19.59 10.64 7.89
N ASP A 127 -20.56 11.36 7.31
CA ASP A 127 -21.90 10.86 6.99
C ASP A 127 -21.92 9.99 5.72
N GLN A 128 -21.03 9.01 5.65
CA GLN A 128 -20.95 8.00 4.60
C GLN A 128 -20.50 6.63 5.15
N PRO A 129 -20.92 5.53 4.51
CA PRO A 129 -20.46 4.19 4.86
C PRO A 129 -18.95 4.03 4.72
N LEU A 130 -18.39 3.09 5.50
CA LEU A 130 -16.95 2.86 5.58
C LEU A 130 -16.31 2.59 4.22
N ASP A 131 -16.92 1.72 3.39
CA ASP A 131 -16.31 1.35 2.10
C ASP A 131 -16.25 2.55 1.14
N ALA A 132 -17.21 3.48 1.21
CA ALA A 132 -17.18 4.71 0.42
C ALA A 132 -16.04 5.65 0.85
N VAL A 133 -15.88 5.84 2.17
CA VAL A 133 -14.78 6.66 2.72
C VAL A 133 -13.42 6.01 2.44
N TYR A 134 -13.33 4.67 2.57
CA TYR A 134 -12.13 3.92 2.25
C TYR A 134 -11.76 4.09 0.78
N SER A 135 -12.71 3.89 -0.14
CA SER A 135 -12.42 4.00 -1.57
C SER A 135 -11.92 5.40 -1.95
N GLU A 136 -12.51 6.46 -1.40
CA GLU A 136 -12.05 7.83 -1.65
C GLU A 136 -10.63 8.10 -1.11
N LEU A 137 -10.27 7.54 0.05
CA LEU A 137 -8.97 7.80 0.69
C LEU A 137 -7.85 6.85 0.21
N VAL A 138 -8.20 5.66 -0.29
CA VAL A 138 -7.25 4.60 -0.64
C VAL A 138 -7.24 4.34 -2.13
N ASP A 139 -8.38 3.96 -2.70
CA ASP A 139 -8.44 3.55 -4.09
C ASP A 139 -8.27 4.76 -5.02
N ASN A 140 -8.85 5.90 -4.62
CA ASN A 140 -8.82 7.16 -5.37
C ASN A 140 -7.82 8.20 -4.81
N MET A 141 -6.72 7.73 -4.19
CA MET A 141 -5.78 8.64 -3.53
C MET A 141 -5.08 9.62 -4.49
N GLU A 142 -4.88 9.24 -5.75
CA GLU A 142 -4.26 10.12 -6.76
C GLU A 142 -5.18 11.29 -7.14
N GLN A 143 -6.50 11.15 -6.94
CA GLN A 143 -7.49 12.22 -7.14
C GLN A 143 -7.66 13.13 -5.90
N MET A 144 -6.87 12.93 -4.84
CA MET A 144 -7.02 13.73 -3.61
C MET A 144 -6.86 15.24 -3.86
N GLY A 145 -5.99 15.63 -4.80
CA GLY A 145 -5.78 17.03 -5.17
C GLY A 145 -7.00 17.71 -5.84
N ASP A 146 -7.94 16.93 -6.39
CA ASP A 146 -9.14 17.47 -7.06
C ASP A 146 -10.13 18.09 -6.07
N TRP A 147 -10.08 17.66 -4.81
CA TRP A 147 -11.03 18.08 -3.78
C TRP A 147 -10.38 18.58 -2.50
N ASN A 148 -9.09 18.32 -2.27
CA ASN A 148 -8.35 18.80 -1.11
C ASN A 148 -7.34 19.88 -1.53
N PRO A 149 -7.64 21.18 -1.32
CA PRO A 149 -6.76 22.28 -1.68
C PRO A 149 -5.40 22.27 -0.98
N SER A 150 -5.22 21.51 0.11
CA SER A 150 -3.93 21.37 0.80
C SER A 150 -2.95 20.45 0.04
N VAL A 151 -3.45 19.68 -0.94
CA VAL A 151 -2.68 18.70 -1.72
C VAL A 151 -2.70 19.14 -3.18
N LYS A 152 -1.52 19.29 -3.77
CA LYS A 152 -1.40 19.63 -5.19
C LYS A 152 -1.48 18.39 -6.06
N GLU A 153 -0.77 17.33 -5.67
CA GLU A 153 -0.69 16.09 -6.45
C GLU A 153 -0.29 14.93 -5.53
N VAL A 154 -0.87 13.75 -5.78
CA VAL A 154 -0.42 12.47 -5.23
C VAL A 154 -0.13 11.54 -6.39
N LYS A 155 1.05 10.93 -6.39
CA LYS A 155 1.49 9.94 -7.39
C LYS A 155 1.88 8.64 -6.71
N ILE A 156 1.37 7.53 -7.19
CA ILE A 156 1.83 6.20 -6.77
C ILE A 156 3.09 5.86 -7.58
N LEU A 157 4.23 5.81 -6.91
CA LEU A 157 5.52 5.49 -7.52
C LEU A 157 5.69 3.98 -7.73
N GLN A 158 5.22 3.18 -6.77
CA GLN A 158 5.35 1.73 -6.79
C GLN A 158 4.23 1.08 -5.97
N LYS A 159 3.70 -0.05 -6.45
CA LYS A 159 2.79 -0.92 -5.70
C LYS A 159 3.53 -2.22 -5.37
N ILE A 160 3.48 -2.65 -4.12
CA ILE A 160 4.16 -3.85 -3.62
C ILE A 160 3.12 -4.75 -2.96
N GLY A 161 2.83 -5.88 -3.60
CA GLY A 161 1.76 -6.76 -3.18
C GLY A 161 0.40 -6.05 -3.19
N LYS A 162 -0.46 -6.41 -2.24
CA LYS A 162 -1.83 -5.88 -2.16
C LYS A 162 -1.95 -4.58 -1.36
N ASP A 163 -1.10 -4.43 -0.35
CA ASP A 163 -1.37 -3.52 0.76
C ASP A 163 -0.32 -2.41 0.90
N THR A 164 0.83 -2.52 0.22
CA THR A 164 1.94 -1.60 0.36
C THR A 164 2.12 -0.75 -0.89
N LEU A 165 2.24 0.56 -0.70
CA LEU A 165 2.40 1.55 -1.77
C LEU A 165 3.54 2.50 -1.43
N ILE A 166 4.27 2.95 -2.44
CA ILE A 166 5.18 4.09 -2.33
C ILE A 166 4.54 5.26 -3.04
N THR A 167 4.39 6.38 -2.34
CA THR A 167 3.71 7.58 -2.87
C THR A 167 4.64 8.77 -2.84
N HIS A 168 4.58 9.60 -3.88
CA HIS A 168 5.06 10.97 -3.88
C HIS A 168 3.87 11.91 -3.71
N GLU A 169 3.93 12.81 -2.75
CA GLU A 169 2.89 13.80 -2.50
C GLU A 169 3.50 15.19 -2.52
N THR A 170 2.89 16.09 -3.28
CA THR A 170 3.26 17.51 -3.31
C THR A 170 2.20 18.30 -2.56
N ALA A 171 2.60 18.98 -1.48
CA ALA A 171 1.70 19.88 -0.76
C ALA A 171 1.44 21.14 -1.59
N ALA A 172 0.21 21.65 -1.52
CA ALA A 172 -0.10 22.96 -2.03
C ALA A 172 0.56 24.05 -1.15
N ALA A 173 0.66 25.27 -1.70
CA ALA A 173 1.18 26.39 -0.93
C ALA A 173 0.27 26.66 0.28
N ALA A 174 0.88 26.81 1.47
CA ALA A 174 0.13 27.20 2.65
C ALA A 174 -0.48 28.61 2.46
N PRO A 175 -1.66 28.90 3.04
CA PRO A 175 -2.26 30.24 2.97
C PRO A 175 -1.24 31.33 3.36
N GLY A 176 -1.18 32.39 2.56
CA GLY A 176 -0.24 33.50 2.77
C GLY A 176 1.23 33.17 2.47
N ASN A 177 1.54 32.01 1.87
CA ASN A 177 2.89 31.55 1.53
C ASN A 177 3.85 31.52 2.73
N VAL A 178 3.32 31.35 3.94
CA VAL A 178 4.10 31.33 5.19
C VAL A 178 5.02 30.10 5.26
N VAL A 179 4.63 29.02 4.60
CA VAL A 179 5.40 27.79 4.46
C VAL A 179 5.66 27.58 2.97
N GLY A 180 6.93 27.62 2.56
CA GLY A 180 7.36 27.30 1.19
C GLY A 180 6.97 25.87 0.74
N PRO A 181 7.14 25.53 -0.55
CA PRO A 181 6.69 24.25 -1.10
C PRO A 181 7.36 23.05 -0.43
N ARG A 182 6.55 22.04 -0.07
CA ARG A 182 7.01 20.76 0.49
C ARG A 182 6.57 19.62 -0.41
N ASP A 183 7.44 18.62 -0.53
CA ASP A 183 7.10 17.32 -1.08
C ASP A 183 7.42 16.20 -0.09
N PHE A 184 6.79 15.05 -0.28
CA PHE A 184 6.92 13.88 0.58
C PHE A 184 7.11 12.64 -0.28
N VAL A 185 8.03 11.77 0.13
CA VAL A 185 8.09 10.38 -0.35
C VAL A 185 7.81 9.49 0.84
N SER A 186 6.78 8.66 0.73
CA SER A 186 6.30 7.86 1.87
C SER A 186 5.91 6.46 1.43
N VAL A 187 6.18 5.49 2.31
CA VAL A 187 5.56 4.18 2.22
C VAL A 187 4.22 4.23 2.95
N ARG A 188 3.20 3.63 2.36
CA ARG A 188 1.87 3.47 2.93
C ARG A 188 1.52 1.99 3.00
N CYS A 189 0.83 1.61 4.07
CA CYS A 189 0.37 0.25 4.32
C CYS A 189 -1.11 0.29 4.73
N SER A 190 -1.94 -0.40 3.95
CA SER A 190 -3.37 -0.53 4.20
C SER A 190 -3.67 -1.90 4.83
N ARG A 191 -4.35 -1.95 5.97
CA ARG A 191 -4.79 -3.21 6.59
C ARG A 191 -6.26 -3.13 6.97
N ARG A 192 -6.99 -4.22 6.77
CA ARG A 192 -8.37 -4.40 7.23
C ARG A 192 -8.43 -5.52 8.27
N ARG A 193 -9.02 -5.25 9.43
CA ARG A 193 -9.31 -6.23 10.48
C ARG A 193 -10.78 -6.13 10.86
N GLY A 194 -11.60 -7.07 10.36
CA GLY A 194 -13.05 -7.02 10.50
C GLY A 194 -13.63 -5.75 9.88
N SER A 195 -14.35 -4.97 10.69
CA SER A 195 -14.93 -3.68 10.30
C SER A 195 -13.98 -2.48 10.51
N THR A 196 -12.71 -2.69 10.88
CA THR A 196 -11.74 -1.60 10.99
C THR A 196 -10.78 -1.62 9.81
N CYS A 197 -10.65 -0.50 9.12
CA CYS A 197 -9.60 -0.27 8.12
C CYS A 197 -8.57 0.71 8.69
N VAL A 198 -7.29 0.45 8.43
CA VAL A 198 -6.19 1.32 8.85
C VAL A 198 -5.29 1.60 7.66
N LEU A 199 -4.99 2.86 7.46
CA LEU A 199 -4.05 3.39 6.49
C LEU A 199 -2.87 3.96 7.25
N ALA A 200 -1.76 3.26 7.30
CA ALA A 200 -0.56 3.73 7.98
C ALA A 200 0.49 4.16 6.98
N GLY A 201 1.44 4.98 7.42
CA GLY A 201 2.58 5.33 6.61
C GLY A 201 3.68 6.04 7.39
N MET A 202 4.83 6.16 6.74
CA MET A 202 5.96 6.97 7.20
C MET A 202 6.83 7.35 6.00
N SER A 203 7.74 8.29 6.21
CA SER A 203 8.72 8.68 5.19
C SER A 203 9.57 7.50 4.75
N THR A 204 9.91 7.48 3.47
CA THR A 204 10.85 6.53 2.90
C THR A 204 11.62 7.20 1.78
N THR A 205 12.63 6.50 1.25
CA THR A 205 13.37 6.93 0.07
C THR A 205 12.97 6.07 -1.12
N HIS A 206 12.96 6.66 -2.31
CA HIS A 206 12.68 5.92 -3.55
C HIS A 206 13.62 6.41 -4.65
N GLY A 207 14.36 5.49 -5.27
CA GLY A 207 15.44 5.84 -6.21
C GLY A 207 14.96 6.64 -7.44
N ALA A 208 13.72 6.41 -7.87
CA ALA A 208 13.12 7.19 -8.98
C ALA A 208 12.57 8.56 -8.57
N MET A 209 12.60 8.91 -7.28
CA MET A 209 12.11 10.19 -6.76
C MET A 209 13.09 10.81 -5.73
N PRO A 210 14.29 11.24 -6.17
CA PRO A 210 15.19 12.01 -5.35
C PRO A 210 14.58 13.38 -5.00
N GLU A 211 15.24 14.15 -4.13
CA GLU A 211 14.83 15.52 -3.82
C GLU A 211 14.82 16.39 -5.08
N GLN A 212 13.76 17.18 -5.25
CA GLN A 212 13.53 18.01 -6.42
C GLN A 212 13.86 19.47 -6.12
N GLN A 213 14.48 20.17 -7.08
CA GLN A 213 14.76 21.60 -6.93
C GLN A 213 13.46 22.39 -6.75
N GLY A 214 13.44 23.32 -5.80
CA GLY A 214 12.27 24.15 -5.49
C GLY A 214 11.32 23.58 -4.45
N PHE A 215 11.56 22.36 -3.97
CA PHE A 215 10.83 21.74 -2.86
C PHE A 215 11.75 21.45 -1.69
N VAL A 216 11.22 21.59 -0.48
CA VAL A 216 11.83 21.04 0.73
C VAL A 216 11.22 19.65 0.96
N ARG A 217 12.05 18.61 1.00
CA ARG A 217 11.62 17.24 1.32
C ARG A 217 11.22 17.17 2.79
N ALA A 218 9.92 17.19 3.06
CA ALA A 218 9.38 17.01 4.40
C ALA A 218 9.22 15.53 4.72
N GLU A 219 9.24 15.21 6.01
CA GLU A 219 9.21 13.84 6.50
C GLU A 219 7.97 13.59 7.36
N ASN A 220 7.12 12.66 6.93
CA ASN A 220 6.17 11.98 7.78
C ASN A 220 6.89 11.07 8.79
N GLY A 221 6.63 11.27 10.07
CA GLY A 221 6.85 10.23 11.09
C GLY A 221 5.78 9.13 10.99
N PRO A 222 5.60 8.29 12.02
CA PRO A 222 4.50 7.32 12.06
C PRO A 222 3.14 8.04 12.02
N THR A 223 2.40 7.84 10.93
CA THR A 223 1.08 8.44 10.67
C THR A 223 0.06 7.34 10.38
N CYS A 224 -1.21 7.54 10.76
CA CYS A 224 -2.26 6.65 10.27
C CYS A 224 -3.67 7.26 10.29
N MET A 225 -4.52 6.80 9.39
CA MET A 225 -5.97 6.98 9.43
C MET A 225 -6.65 5.67 9.79
N VAL A 226 -7.47 5.69 10.84
CA VAL A 226 -8.28 4.57 11.30
C VAL A 226 -9.73 4.85 10.96
N LEU A 227 -10.34 3.98 10.16
CA LEU A 227 -11.73 4.03 9.73
C LEU A 227 -12.52 2.92 10.43
N ARG A 228 -13.64 3.27 11.07
CA ARG A 228 -14.56 2.33 11.71
C ARG A 228 -16.00 2.79 11.48
N PRO A 229 -16.98 1.88 11.32
CA PRO A 229 -18.38 2.24 11.39
C PRO A 229 -18.67 2.90 12.73
N LEU A 230 -19.51 3.94 12.73
CA LEU A 230 -19.92 4.58 13.97
C LEU A 230 -20.83 3.61 14.76
N PRO A 231 -20.57 3.38 16.06
CA PRO A 231 -21.47 2.56 16.88
C PRO A 231 -22.89 3.10 16.84
N GLY A 232 -23.86 2.24 16.52
CA GLY A 232 -25.28 2.63 16.40
C GLY A 232 -25.68 3.25 15.05
N SER A 233 -24.73 3.57 14.16
CA SER A 233 -25.00 4.16 12.84
C SER A 233 -24.03 3.64 11.77
N PRO A 234 -24.27 2.44 11.20
CA PRO A 234 -23.37 1.82 10.22
C PRO A 234 -23.23 2.60 8.90
N SER A 235 -24.15 3.51 8.61
CA SER A 235 -24.09 4.43 7.47
C SER A 235 -23.14 5.60 7.69
N GLN A 236 -22.55 5.73 8.88
CA GLN A 236 -21.57 6.75 9.23
C GLN A 236 -20.22 6.11 9.58
N THR A 237 -19.15 6.83 9.30
CA THR A 237 -17.78 6.38 9.56
C THR A 237 -17.11 7.31 10.57
N LYS A 238 -16.59 6.73 11.65
CA LYS A 238 -15.63 7.40 12.53
C LYS A 238 -14.24 7.29 11.91
N LEU A 239 -13.67 8.44 11.59
CA LEU A 239 -12.28 8.58 11.14
C LEU A 239 -11.44 9.18 12.28
N THR A 240 -10.34 8.51 12.59
CA THR A 240 -9.29 9.02 13.49
C THR A 240 -7.99 9.14 12.71
N TRP A 241 -7.41 10.33 12.60
CA TRP A 241 -6.18 10.56 11.86
C TRP A 241 -5.05 11.05 12.78
N LEU A 242 -4.07 10.18 13.00
CA LEU A 242 -2.79 10.52 13.64
C LEU A 242 -1.85 11.11 12.59
N LEU A 243 -1.33 12.31 12.84
CA LEU A 243 -0.39 13.01 11.99
C LEU A 243 0.90 13.32 12.75
N SER A 244 2.03 12.95 12.16
CA SER A 244 3.38 13.24 12.65
C SER A 244 4.20 13.72 11.46
N ILE A 245 4.61 14.98 11.46
CA ILE A 245 5.32 15.60 10.33
C ILE A 245 6.47 16.47 10.84
N ASP A 246 7.64 16.29 10.23
CA ASP A 246 8.73 17.25 10.21
C ASP A 246 8.72 17.99 8.87
N LEU A 247 8.28 19.26 8.87
CA LEU A 247 8.23 20.10 7.66
C LEU A 247 9.61 20.56 7.18
N LYS A 248 10.66 20.30 7.97
CA LYS A 248 12.03 20.76 7.79
C LYS A 248 12.16 22.28 7.60
N GLY A 249 13.41 22.74 7.51
CA GLY A 249 13.75 24.14 7.29
C GLY A 249 13.60 25.01 8.54
N TRP A 250 13.75 26.32 8.36
CA TRP A 250 13.76 27.28 9.46
C TRP A 250 12.36 27.88 9.70
N LEU A 251 11.51 27.10 10.39
CA LEU A 251 10.15 27.51 10.76
C LEU A 251 9.98 27.53 12.29
N PRO A 252 9.42 28.61 12.87
CA PRO A 252 9.04 28.64 14.27
C PRO A 252 8.04 27.52 14.62
N LYS A 253 8.26 26.82 15.74
CA LYS A 253 7.40 25.70 16.20
C LYS A 253 5.92 26.10 16.32
N ALA A 254 5.63 27.33 16.72
CA ALA A 254 4.26 27.83 16.83
C ALA A 254 3.54 27.82 15.46
N ILE A 255 4.23 28.25 14.40
CA ILE A 255 3.70 28.27 13.04
C ILE A 255 3.48 26.84 12.55
N ILE A 256 4.46 25.94 12.75
CA ILE A 256 4.32 24.52 12.38
C ILE A 256 3.07 23.93 13.05
N ASN A 257 2.93 24.12 14.36
CA ASN A 257 1.81 23.56 15.11
C ASN A 257 0.45 24.08 14.63
N GLN A 258 0.36 25.38 14.35
CA GLN A 258 -0.86 26.00 13.84
C GLN A 258 -1.21 25.46 12.45
N VAL A 259 -0.23 25.37 11.55
CA VAL A 259 -0.43 24.86 10.18
C VAL A 259 -0.87 23.40 10.21
N LEU A 260 -0.22 22.54 11.00
CA LEU A 260 -0.58 21.12 11.10
C LEU A 260 -1.98 20.92 11.70
N SER A 261 -2.34 21.65 12.75
CA SER A 261 -3.69 21.62 13.33
C SER A 261 -4.74 22.06 12.30
N GLN A 262 -4.51 23.20 11.64
CA GLN A 262 -5.44 23.74 10.64
C GLN A 262 -5.61 22.79 9.44
N THR A 263 -4.52 22.15 8.99
CA THR A 263 -4.55 21.17 7.90
C THR A 263 -5.49 20.02 8.21
N GLN A 264 -5.54 19.54 9.46
CA GLN A 264 -6.48 18.48 9.86
C GLN A 264 -7.93 18.94 9.84
N VAL A 265 -8.21 20.15 10.33
CA VAL A 265 -9.55 20.75 10.28
C VAL A 265 -10.01 20.93 8.83
N ASP A 266 -9.12 21.45 7.97
CA ASP A 266 -9.41 21.69 6.57
C ASP A 266 -9.66 20.37 5.83
N PHE A 267 -8.82 19.37 6.05
CA PHE A 267 -9.01 18.02 5.51
C PHE A 267 -10.39 17.46 5.88
N ALA A 268 -10.79 17.54 7.16
CA ALA A 268 -12.10 17.06 7.61
C ALA A 268 -13.26 17.76 6.90
N ARG A 269 -13.14 19.07 6.66
CA ARG A 269 -14.14 19.86 5.94
C ARG A 269 -14.23 19.44 4.47
N HIS A 270 -13.10 19.36 3.78
CA HIS A 270 -13.05 19.01 2.36
C HIS A 270 -13.52 17.57 2.11
N LEU A 271 -13.13 16.63 2.97
CA LEU A 271 -13.58 15.24 2.88
C LEU A 271 -15.10 15.14 3.00
N ARG A 272 -15.72 15.82 3.96
CA ARG A 272 -17.19 15.84 4.07
C ARG A 272 -17.87 16.43 2.85
N GLN A 273 -17.35 17.53 2.31
CA GLN A 273 -17.91 18.14 1.11
C GLN A 273 -17.80 17.21 -0.09
N ARG A 274 -16.66 16.54 -0.26
CA ARG A 274 -16.42 15.54 -1.30
C ARG A 274 -17.40 14.38 -1.19
N MET A 275 -17.51 13.79 -0.02
CA MET A 275 -18.42 12.69 0.27
C MET A 275 -19.90 13.06 0.05
N ALA A 276 -20.33 14.24 0.50
CA ALA A 276 -21.70 14.72 0.29
C ALA A 276 -22.01 14.98 -1.20
N ARG A 277 -21.03 15.46 -1.97
CA ARG A 277 -21.18 15.62 -3.44
C ARG A 277 -21.30 14.28 -4.13
N ALA A 278 -20.43 13.31 -3.80
CA ALA A 278 -20.45 11.97 -4.38
C ALA A 278 -21.81 11.27 -4.13
N ALA A 279 -22.33 11.35 -2.89
CA ALA A 279 -23.62 10.78 -2.54
C ALA A 279 -24.79 11.41 -3.34
N ARG A 280 -24.78 12.74 -3.53
CA ARG A 280 -25.78 13.43 -4.35
C ARG A 280 -25.71 13.03 -5.83
N SER A 281 -24.50 12.84 -6.36
CA SER A 281 -24.32 12.38 -7.74
C SER A 281 -24.84 10.95 -7.94
N ALA A 282 -24.59 10.06 -6.99
CA ALA A 282 -25.11 8.67 -7.04
C ALA A 282 -26.65 8.63 -7.04
N LEU A 283 -27.31 9.46 -6.21
CA LEU A 283 -28.77 9.58 -6.18
C LEU A 283 -29.36 10.13 -7.49
N ARG A 284 -28.63 11.02 -8.18
CA ARG A 284 -29.07 11.58 -9.47
C ARG A 284 -28.84 10.61 -10.63
N GLY A 285 -27.74 9.86 -10.64
CA GLY A 285 -27.47 8.85 -11.67
C GLY A 285 -28.42 7.66 -11.61
N GLY A 286 -28.82 7.24 -10.41
CA GLY A 286 -29.77 6.14 -10.23
C GLY A 286 -31.22 6.45 -10.60
N SER A 287 -31.59 7.72 -10.79
CA SER A 287 -32.96 8.08 -11.21
C SER A 287 -33.12 8.26 -12.73
N SER A 288 -32.02 8.25 -13.50
CA SER A 288 -32.06 8.43 -14.96
C SER A 288 -32.04 7.13 -15.76
N GLU A 289 -31.62 6.00 -15.18
CA GLU A 289 -31.58 4.71 -15.91
C GLU A 289 -32.86 3.85 -15.74
N ASP A 290 -33.69 4.11 -14.72
CA ASP A 290 -34.92 3.34 -14.44
C ASP A 290 -36.21 3.86 -15.15
N LEU A 291 -36.09 4.84 -16.06
CA LEU A 291 -37.24 5.40 -16.82
C LEU A 291 -37.22 5.07 -18.33
N SER A 292 -36.37 4.15 -18.79
CA SER A 292 -36.24 3.81 -20.23
C SER A 292 -36.61 2.38 -20.63
N LEU A 293 -37.17 1.56 -19.74
CA LEU A 293 -37.83 0.30 -20.11
C LEU A 293 -39.24 0.21 -19.53
N GLY A 294 -40.23 0.63 -20.33
CA GLY A 294 -41.63 0.53 -19.91
C GLY A 294 -42.65 1.07 -20.89
N SER A 295 -42.58 0.71 -22.18
CA SER A 295 -43.74 0.80 -23.07
C SER A 295 -43.51 0.01 -24.36
N SER A 296 -43.86 -1.27 -24.37
CA SER A 296 -44.60 -1.95 -25.46
C SER A 296 -44.70 -3.45 -25.20
N ALA A 297 -45.85 -4.02 -25.59
CA ALA A 297 -46.19 -5.45 -25.75
C ALA A 297 -46.79 -6.22 -24.54
N THR A 298 -48.08 -5.99 -24.34
CA THR A 298 -49.19 -6.97 -24.45
C THR A 298 -48.90 -8.46 -24.18
N THR A 299 -49.48 -8.95 -23.07
CA THR A 299 -50.20 -10.21 -22.83
C THR A 299 -49.88 -11.47 -23.67
N GLN A 300 -49.35 -12.50 -23.01
CA GLN A 300 -49.83 -13.89 -23.16
C GLN A 300 -49.56 -14.72 -21.89
N LEU A 301 -50.63 -15.29 -21.33
CA LEU A 301 -50.68 -16.30 -20.24
C LEU A 301 -49.95 -17.59 -20.68
N CYS A 302 -49.34 -18.45 -19.85
CA CYS A 302 -49.82 -19.18 -18.66
C CYS A 302 -48.65 -20.08 -18.09
N PRO A 303 -48.81 -20.96 -17.06
CA PRO A 303 -48.08 -20.97 -15.78
C PRO A 303 -47.12 -22.19 -15.59
N VAL A 304 -46.74 -22.50 -14.32
CA VAL A 304 -45.98 -23.66 -13.76
C VAL A 304 -44.56 -23.24 -13.28
N LEU A 305 -44.06 -23.43 -12.05
CA LEU A 305 -44.28 -24.42 -10.97
C LEU A 305 -43.86 -23.83 -9.60
N ILE A 306 -44.58 -24.18 -8.54
CA ILE A 306 -44.26 -23.97 -7.11
C ILE A 306 -43.42 -25.15 -6.59
N ALA A 307 -42.35 -24.87 -5.82
CA ALA A 307 -41.74 -25.67 -4.72
C ALA A 307 -40.23 -25.32 -4.65
N GLN A 308 -39.54 -25.19 -3.51
CA GLN A 308 -39.78 -25.54 -2.12
C GLN A 308 -38.77 -24.79 -1.24
N ALA A 309 -39.12 -24.63 0.04
CA ALA A 309 -38.35 -23.92 1.06
C ALA A 309 -37.20 -24.73 1.68
N GLY A 310 -36.20 -24.01 2.21
CA GLY A 310 -35.67 -24.22 3.56
C GLY A 310 -34.43 -25.11 3.73
N SER A 311 -33.38 -24.54 4.35
CA SER A 311 -32.47 -25.13 5.37
C SER A 311 -31.33 -24.12 5.62
N SER A 312 -31.38 -23.31 6.68
CA SER A 312 -30.84 -23.58 8.03
C SER A 312 -29.39 -24.09 8.02
N TRP A 313 -28.46 -23.28 8.54
CA TRP A 313 -27.11 -23.71 8.91
C TRP A 313 -26.76 -23.21 10.31
N HIS A 314 -26.67 -24.15 11.24
CA HIS A 314 -25.81 -24.08 12.42
C HIS A 314 -24.56 -24.90 12.13
N TYR A 315 -23.38 -24.33 12.34
CA TYR A 315 -22.29 -24.84 13.20
C TYR A 315 -21.15 -23.82 13.23
#